data_AF-A0A0C1IL54-F1
#
_entry.id   AF-A0A0C1IL54-F1
#
_cell.length_a   1.000
_cell.length_b   1.000
_cell.length_c   1.000
_cell.angle_alpha   90.00
_cell.angle_beta   90.00
_cell.angle_gamma   90.00
#
_symmetry.space_group_name_H-M   'P 1'
#
loop_
_entity.id
_entity.type
_entity.pdbx_description
1 polymer ?
#
loop_
_entity_poly.entity_id
_entity_poly.type
_entity_poly.pdbx_seq_one_letter_code
_entity_poly.pdbx_strand_id
1 'polypeptide(L)'
;MTGNAQELDDCPVGEWQINPQDFAGQYQDVTGADDARVWGVADFVIEPSGEAAFYLNEFTIRTKTGDQPATEIVMNGQSDLTTVFGGNVFNSNVSNVDITATVSFPNIPDMPAMTIDVTPEFIEMSGGLFFFGAAGNYVCNAHELILLPADNRTAPTSWARWVE
;
A
#
# COMPACT_ATOMS: atom_id res chain seq x y z
N MET A 1 -2.31 -34.92 -10.84
CA MET A 1 -3.14 -33.71 -10.89
C MET A 1 -2.20 -32.56 -11.20
N THR A 2 -2.02 -32.27 -12.49
CA THR A 2 -1.26 -31.11 -12.96
C THR A 2 -2.16 -29.90 -12.75
N GLY A 3 -1.91 -29.13 -11.69
CA GLY A 3 -2.56 -27.82 -11.55
C GLY A 3 -2.14 -26.99 -12.75
N ASN A 4 -3.10 -26.55 -13.56
CA ASN A 4 -2.82 -25.54 -14.56
C ASN A 4 -2.30 -24.32 -13.80
N ALA A 5 -1.09 -23.87 -14.13
CA ALA A 5 -0.64 -22.54 -13.74
C ALA A 5 -1.73 -21.58 -14.22
N GLN A 6 -2.38 -20.89 -13.29
CA GLN A 6 -3.38 -19.90 -13.63
C GLN A 6 -2.61 -18.77 -14.33
N GLU A 7 -2.87 -18.60 -15.63
CA GLU A 7 -2.27 -17.54 -16.43
C GLU A 7 -2.70 -16.22 -15.80
N LEU A 8 -1.71 -15.40 -15.42
CA LEU A 8 -1.98 -14.06 -14.91
C LEU A 8 -2.51 -13.21 -16.04
N ASP A 9 -3.45 -12.33 -15.73
CA ASP A 9 -3.80 -11.26 -16.66
C ASP A 9 -2.52 -10.44 -16.94
N ASP A 10 -2.21 -10.16 -18.22
CA ASP A 10 -0.96 -9.49 -18.61
C ASP A 10 -0.88 -8.04 -18.13
N CYS A 11 -2.04 -7.38 -17.98
CA CYS A 11 -2.07 -5.94 -17.74
C CYS A 11 -1.37 -5.55 -16.42
N PRO A 12 -1.66 -6.18 -15.26
CA PRO A 12 -1.01 -5.86 -14.00
C PRO A 12 0.50 -6.11 -13.96
N VAL A 13 1.07 -6.92 -14.85
CA VAL A 13 2.52 -7.22 -14.86
C VAL A 13 3.32 -5.96 -15.20
N GLY A 14 4.34 -5.65 -14.40
CA GLY A 14 5.23 -4.50 -14.57
C GLY A 14 5.44 -3.69 -13.30
N GLU A 15 6.00 -2.50 -13.48
CA GLU A 15 6.33 -1.58 -12.39
C GLU A 15 5.30 -0.45 -12.28
N TRP A 16 4.91 -0.17 -11.05
CA TRP A 16 3.85 0.76 -10.73
C TRP A 16 4.27 1.64 -9.56
N GLN A 17 3.88 2.91 -9.59
CA GLN A 17 4.14 3.86 -8.53
C GLN A 17 2.85 4.44 -8.00
N ILE A 18 2.73 4.59 -6.69
CA ILE A 18 1.56 5.22 -6.09
C ILE A 18 1.49 6.69 -6.50
N ASN A 19 0.29 7.20 -6.79
CA ASN A 19 0.08 8.65 -6.81
C ASN A 19 -0.13 9.15 -5.36
N PRO A 20 0.78 9.94 -4.77
CA PRO A 20 0.65 10.36 -3.38
C PRO A 20 -0.60 11.22 -3.14
N GLN A 21 -1.06 12.00 -4.12
CA GLN A 21 -2.25 12.84 -3.95
C GLN A 21 -3.53 12.01 -3.89
N ASP A 22 -3.65 11.03 -4.78
CA ASP A 22 -4.81 10.13 -4.79
C ASP A 22 -4.85 9.29 -3.53
N PHE A 23 -3.68 8.76 -3.11
CA PHE A 23 -3.59 8.00 -1.86
C PHE A 23 -3.89 8.85 -0.62
N ALA A 24 -3.46 10.12 -0.59
CA ALA A 24 -3.81 11.02 0.52
C ALA A 24 -5.33 11.18 0.66
N GLY A 25 -6.05 11.41 -0.45
CA GLY A 25 -7.51 11.51 -0.43
C GLY A 25 -8.18 10.22 0.04
N GLN A 26 -7.74 9.07 -0.48
CA GLN A 26 -8.26 7.76 -0.06
C GLN A 26 -7.98 7.47 1.42
N TYR A 27 -6.80 7.85 1.91
CA TYR A 27 -6.43 7.73 3.32
C TYR A 27 -7.33 8.60 4.20
N GLN A 28 -7.65 9.83 3.80
CA GLN A 28 -8.61 10.68 4.52
C GLN A 28 -9.99 10.03 4.59
N ASP A 29 -10.49 9.51 3.47
CA ASP A 29 -11.82 8.89 3.39
C ASP A 29 -11.95 7.68 4.32
N VAL A 30 -10.91 6.85 4.41
CA VAL A 30 -10.89 5.65 5.26
C VAL A 30 -10.68 5.98 6.74
N THR A 31 -9.74 6.89 7.04
CA THR A 31 -9.38 7.21 8.43
C THR A 31 -10.29 8.27 9.07
N GLY A 32 -11.05 9.02 8.27
CA GLY A 32 -11.83 10.17 8.73
C GLY A 32 -10.96 11.35 9.15
N ALA A 33 -9.74 11.46 8.60
CA ALA A 33 -8.84 12.57 8.88
C ALA A 33 -9.32 13.87 8.20
N ASP A 34 -9.16 15.00 8.89
CA ASP A 34 -9.51 16.32 8.35
C ASP A 34 -8.50 16.79 7.29
N ASP A 35 -7.22 16.41 7.48
CA ASP A 35 -6.12 16.69 6.55
C ASP A 35 -5.25 15.42 6.47
N ALA A 36 -4.93 14.98 5.27
CA ALA A 36 -3.84 14.04 5.03
C ALA A 36 -2.99 14.50 3.85
N ARG A 37 -1.69 14.28 3.99
CA ARG A 37 -0.68 14.59 2.98
C ARG A 37 0.26 13.42 2.88
N VAL A 38 0.59 13.07 1.65
CA VAL A 38 1.47 11.95 1.37
C VAL A 38 2.55 12.39 0.40
N TRP A 39 3.78 11.95 0.65
CA TRP A 39 4.94 12.17 -0.24
C TRP A 39 5.96 11.04 -0.07
N GLY A 40 7.04 11.08 -0.85
CA GLY A 40 8.03 10.01 -0.92
C GLY A 40 7.70 9.02 -2.02
N VAL A 41 8.32 7.84 -1.96
CA VAL A 41 8.23 6.82 -3.01
C VAL A 41 7.57 5.56 -2.46
N ALA A 42 6.52 5.10 -3.13
CA ALA A 42 5.99 3.75 -2.95
C ALA A 42 5.81 3.10 -4.32
N ASP A 43 6.54 2.01 -4.54
CA ASP A 43 6.55 1.29 -5.80
C ASP A 43 6.05 -0.14 -5.60
N PHE A 44 5.40 -0.66 -6.63
CA PHE A 44 4.86 -1.99 -6.68
C PHE A 44 5.27 -2.66 -7.99
N VAL A 45 6.06 -3.73 -7.87
CA VAL A 45 6.58 -4.48 -9.01
C VAL A 45 5.90 -5.84 -9.05
N ILE A 46 5.31 -6.20 -10.19
CA ILE A 46 4.63 -7.49 -10.39
C ILE A 46 5.30 -8.23 -11.55
N GLU A 47 5.84 -9.40 -11.27
CA GLU A 47 6.48 -10.28 -12.25
C GLU A 47 5.45 -11.16 -12.98
N PRO A 48 5.78 -11.66 -14.19
CA PRO A 48 4.93 -12.62 -14.92
C PRO A 48 4.71 -13.95 -14.17
N SER A 49 5.55 -14.26 -13.18
CA SER A 49 5.39 -15.44 -12.31
C SER A 49 4.31 -15.26 -11.23
N GLY A 50 3.88 -14.02 -10.98
CA GLY A 50 3.01 -13.65 -9.86
C GLY A 50 3.78 -13.33 -8.58
N GLU A 51 5.10 -13.49 -8.58
CA GLU A 51 5.96 -12.86 -7.58
C GLU A 51 5.83 -11.35 -7.72
N ALA A 52 5.76 -10.65 -6.60
CA ALA A 52 5.65 -9.21 -6.59
C ALA A 52 6.36 -8.64 -5.36
N ALA A 53 6.76 -7.38 -5.45
CA ALA A 53 7.47 -6.71 -4.38
C ALA A 53 6.97 -5.27 -4.24
N PHE A 54 6.89 -4.83 -3.00
CA PHE A 54 6.51 -3.49 -2.63
C PHE A 54 7.68 -2.77 -1.99
N TYR A 55 8.00 -1.58 -2.45
CA TYR A 55 9.14 -0.80 -1.98
C TYR A 55 8.66 0.54 -1.45
N LEU A 56 9.14 0.90 -0.25
CA LEU A 56 8.90 2.18 0.39
C LEU A 56 10.24 2.87 0.63
N ASN A 57 10.38 4.09 0.13
CA ASN A 57 11.54 4.93 0.42
C ASN A 57 11.08 6.32 0.86
N GLU A 58 11.29 6.60 2.14
CA GLU A 58 10.82 7.79 2.84
C GLU A 58 9.33 8.10 2.58
N PHE A 59 8.53 7.06 2.38
CA PHE A 59 7.11 7.22 2.11
C PHE A 59 6.42 7.72 3.37
N THR A 60 5.96 8.97 3.31
CA THR A 60 5.53 9.70 4.48
C THR A 60 4.05 10.02 4.37
N ILE A 61 3.31 9.71 5.43
CA ILE A 61 1.91 10.09 5.61
C ILE A 61 1.85 11.04 6.79
N ARG A 62 1.39 12.27 6.55
CA ARG A 62 1.05 13.21 7.61
C ARG A 62 -0.46 13.35 7.68
N THR A 63 -1.02 13.22 8.88
CA THR A 63 -2.46 13.26 9.10
C THR A 63 -2.82 14.13 10.30
N LYS A 64 -4.04 14.67 10.31
CA LYS A 64 -4.64 15.39 11.44
C LYS A 64 -6.14 15.09 11.52
N THR A 65 -6.63 14.82 12.72
CA THR A 65 -8.06 14.57 12.99
C THR A 65 -8.55 15.42 14.17
N GLY A 66 -9.54 16.27 13.93
CA GLY A 66 -10.12 17.18 14.90
C GLY A 66 -9.07 18.03 15.63
N ASP A 67 -9.19 18.03 16.96
CA ASP A 67 -8.28 18.73 17.86
C ASP A 67 -7.03 17.91 18.22
N GLN A 68 -6.83 16.73 17.62
CA GLN A 68 -5.63 15.93 17.87
C GLN A 68 -4.39 16.60 17.24
N PRO A 69 -3.21 16.43 17.85
CA PRO A 69 -1.94 16.79 17.23
C PRO A 69 -1.81 16.13 15.85
N ALA A 70 -1.13 16.81 14.92
CA ALA A 70 -0.76 16.18 13.66
C ALA A 70 0.19 15.01 13.94
N THR A 71 -0.02 13.91 13.24
CA THR A 71 0.81 12.71 13.28
C THR A 71 1.54 12.58 11.94
N GLU A 72 2.82 12.24 11.97
CA GLU A 72 3.62 11.95 10.79
C GLU A 72 4.18 10.54 10.90
N ILE A 73 3.95 9.73 9.87
CA ILE A 73 4.38 8.33 9.75
C ILE A 73 5.32 8.26 8.56
N VAL A 74 6.60 7.99 8.81
CA VAL A 74 7.61 7.80 7.76
C VAL A 74 7.91 6.32 7.64
N MET A 75 7.70 5.73 6.46
CA MET A 75 7.93 4.32 6.21
C MET A 75 9.08 4.09 5.24
N ASN A 76 9.88 3.08 5.55
CA ASN A 76 11.01 2.65 4.73
C ASN A 76 11.10 1.13 4.73
N GLY A 77 11.44 0.54 3.60
CA GLY A 77 11.75 -0.88 3.48
C GLY A 77 11.04 -1.53 2.31
N GLN A 78 10.88 -2.85 2.40
CA GLN A 78 10.29 -3.65 1.33
C GLN A 78 9.43 -4.79 1.86
N SER A 79 8.50 -5.26 1.05
CA SER A 79 7.74 -6.47 1.33
C SER A 79 7.66 -7.33 0.08
N ASP A 80 7.84 -8.64 0.28
CA ASP A 80 7.68 -9.64 -0.77
C ASP A 80 6.29 -10.26 -0.66
N LEU A 81 5.65 -10.43 -1.81
CA LEU A 81 4.30 -10.95 -1.89
C LEU A 81 4.11 -11.80 -3.15
N THR A 82 3.14 -12.70 -3.10
CA THR A 82 2.66 -13.41 -4.28
C THR A 82 1.28 -12.89 -4.60
N THR A 83 1.08 -12.39 -5.80
CA THR A 83 -0.21 -11.89 -6.27
C THR A 83 -0.70 -12.69 -7.46
N VAL A 84 -1.95 -13.14 -7.38
CA VAL A 84 -2.66 -13.75 -8.49
C VAL A 84 -3.70 -12.77 -9.01
N PHE A 85 -3.61 -12.42 -10.29
CA PHE A 85 -4.59 -11.62 -11.03
C PHE A 85 -5.31 -12.51 -12.05
N GLY A 86 -6.64 -12.51 -12.03
CA GLY A 86 -7.43 -13.29 -12.99
C GLY A 86 -8.90 -12.91 -12.99
N GLY A 87 -9.46 -12.62 -14.17
CA GLY A 87 -10.89 -12.38 -14.33
C GLY A 87 -11.39 -11.19 -13.52
N ASN A 88 -10.60 -10.11 -13.47
CA ASN A 88 -10.81 -8.89 -12.67
C ASN A 88 -10.73 -9.08 -11.15
N VAL A 89 -10.30 -10.25 -10.66
CA VAL A 89 -10.07 -10.52 -9.24
C VAL A 89 -8.58 -10.57 -8.98
N PHE A 90 -8.16 -10.05 -7.83
CA PHE A 90 -6.80 -10.22 -7.34
C PHE A 90 -6.79 -10.85 -5.95
N ASN A 91 -5.73 -11.61 -5.66
CA ASN A 91 -5.42 -12.14 -4.33
C ASN A 91 -3.93 -12.03 -4.10
N SER A 92 -3.53 -11.21 -3.15
CA SER A 92 -2.15 -11.00 -2.73
C SER A 92 -1.92 -11.68 -1.38
N ASN A 93 -0.79 -12.38 -1.24
CA ASN A 93 -0.34 -12.97 0.02
C ASN A 93 1.07 -12.48 0.30
N VAL A 94 1.29 -11.96 1.50
CA VAL A 94 2.59 -11.45 1.93
C VAL A 94 3.41 -12.60 2.46
N SER A 95 4.60 -12.78 1.90
CA SER A 95 5.54 -13.82 2.34
C SER A 95 6.59 -13.26 3.30
N ASN A 96 6.96 -11.99 3.14
CA ASN A 96 7.95 -11.32 3.95
C ASN A 96 7.65 -9.82 4.08
N VAL A 97 7.94 -9.24 5.24
CA VAL A 97 7.83 -7.80 5.50
C VAL A 97 9.09 -7.35 6.20
N ASP A 98 9.83 -6.47 5.55
CA ASP A 98 10.98 -5.77 6.10
C ASP A 98 10.74 -4.27 5.94
N ILE A 99 9.71 -3.78 6.63
CA ILE A 99 9.29 -2.37 6.63
C ILE A 99 9.37 -1.83 8.05
N THR A 100 9.96 -0.66 8.19
CA THR A 100 9.98 0.11 9.43
C THR A 100 9.12 1.34 9.28
N ALA A 101 8.32 1.66 10.29
CA ALA A 101 7.52 2.88 10.36
C ALA A 101 7.99 3.71 11.54
N THR A 102 8.31 4.99 11.32
CA THR A 102 8.61 5.95 12.38
C THR A 102 7.44 6.91 12.52
N VAL A 103 6.78 6.87 13.67
CA VAL A 103 5.65 7.73 14.01
C VAL A 103 6.15 8.89 14.88
N SER A 104 5.83 10.12 14.50
CA SER A 104 6.17 11.32 15.25
C SER A 104 5.01 12.30 15.34
N PHE A 105 5.07 13.19 16.32
CA PHE A 105 4.06 14.23 16.56
C PHE A 105 4.71 15.59 16.43
N PRO A 106 4.85 16.13 15.20
CA PRO A 106 5.65 17.34 14.94
C PRO A 106 5.19 18.58 15.73
N ASN A 107 3.95 18.57 16.23
CA ASN A 107 3.37 19.69 16.98
C ASN A 107 3.47 19.53 18.50
N ILE A 108 4.04 18.43 19.01
CA ILE A 108 4.24 18.20 20.45
C ILE A 108 5.75 18.28 20.73
N PRO A 109 6.22 19.36 21.36
CA PRO A 109 7.62 19.49 21.75
C PRO A 109 8.06 18.32 22.63
N ASP A 110 9.30 17.86 22.43
CA ASP A 110 9.97 16.83 23.23
C ASP A 110 9.29 15.44 23.25
N MET A 111 8.24 15.23 22.44
CA MET A 111 7.66 13.90 22.28
C MET A 111 8.60 13.04 21.42
N PRO A 112 9.15 11.93 21.95
CA PRO A 112 10.04 11.08 21.17
C PRO A 112 9.26 10.42 20.03
N ALA A 113 9.90 10.30 18.88
CA ALA A 113 9.40 9.47 17.80
C ALA A 113 9.37 7.99 18.24
N MET A 114 8.40 7.25 17.73
CA MET A 114 8.24 5.82 17.98
C MET A 114 8.54 5.05 16.70
N THR A 115 9.51 4.15 16.74
CA THR A 115 9.77 3.20 15.65
C THR A 115 8.93 1.95 15.88
N ILE A 116 8.28 1.49 14.82
CA ILE A 116 7.45 0.29 14.78
C ILE A 116 8.00 -0.57 13.65
N ASP A 117 8.31 -1.83 13.97
CA ASP A 117 8.57 -2.84 12.94
C ASP A 117 7.21 -3.29 12.38
N VAL A 118 7.02 -3.14 11.08
CA VAL A 118 5.79 -3.57 10.41
C VAL A 118 5.90 -5.07 10.20
N THR A 119 5.07 -5.84 10.89
CA THR A 119 4.96 -7.29 10.72
C THR A 119 3.67 -7.64 9.97
N PRO A 120 3.54 -8.87 9.45
CA PRO A 120 2.27 -9.35 8.90
C PRO A 120 1.08 -9.19 9.87
N GLU A 121 1.29 -9.44 11.17
CA GLU A 121 0.24 -9.27 12.18
C GLU A 121 -0.15 -7.80 12.37
N PHE A 122 0.82 -6.87 12.30
CA PHE A 122 0.54 -5.44 12.35
C PHE A 122 -0.33 -5.00 11.17
N ILE A 123 -0.06 -5.52 9.98
CA ILE A 123 -0.86 -5.27 8.76
C ILE A 123 -2.30 -5.74 8.95
N GLU A 124 -2.49 -6.97 9.43
CA GLU A 124 -3.82 -7.54 9.71
C GLU A 124 -4.58 -6.69 10.76
N MET A 125 -3.90 -6.27 11.82
CA MET A 125 -4.48 -5.42 12.88
C MET A 125 -4.81 -4.01 12.38
N SER A 126 -4.02 -3.46 11.46
CA SER A 126 -4.24 -2.12 10.88
C SER A 126 -5.42 -2.05 9.91
N GLY A 127 -6.07 -3.18 9.62
CA GLY A 127 -7.19 -3.26 8.69
C GLY A 127 -6.78 -3.09 7.22
N GLY A 128 -5.53 -3.39 6.90
CA GLY A 128 -5.02 -3.29 5.53
C GLY A 128 -4.86 -1.85 5.03
N LEU A 129 -4.74 -0.85 5.92
CA LEU A 129 -4.41 0.54 5.50
C LEU A 129 -3.20 0.61 4.55
N PHE A 130 -2.34 -0.41 4.61
CA PHE A 130 -1.29 -0.69 3.67
C PHE A 130 -1.58 -2.06 3.03
N PHE A 131 -1.79 -2.06 1.72
CA PHE A 131 -2.33 -3.10 0.81
C PHE A 131 -1.71 -4.51 0.85
N PHE A 132 -0.87 -4.77 1.82
CA PHE A 132 -0.19 -6.02 2.04
C PHE A 132 -1.22 -7.12 2.33
N GLY A 133 -1.30 -8.12 1.45
CA GLY A 133 -2.10 -9.33 1.71
C GLY A 133 -3.60 -9.18 1.45
N ALA A 134 -4.02 -8.28 0.57
CA ALA A 134 -5.43 -8.05 0.27
C ALA A 134 -5.97 -8.96 -0.85
N ALA A 135 -7.28 -9.18 -0.84
CA ALA A 135 -8.03 -9.74 -1.96
C ALA A 135 -9.18 -8.81 -2.35
N GLY A 136 -9.51 -8.77 -3.63
CA GLY A 136 -10.54 -7.87 -4.14
C GLY A 136 -10.67 -7.91 -5.65
N ASN A 137 -11.22 -6.83 -6.21
CA ASN A 137 -11.26 -6.63 -7.65
C ASN A 137 -10.15 -5.70 -8.09
N TYR A 138 -9.79 -5.74 -9.36
CA TYR A 138 -8.86 -4.77 -9.91
C TYR A 138 -9.34 -4.26 -11.27
N VAL A 139 -8.88 -3.05 -11.61
CA VAL A 139 -9.03 -2.46 -12.93
C VAL A 139 -7.63 -2.14 -13.42
N CYS A 140 -7.31 -2.52 -14.65
CA CYS A 140 -5.99 -2.24 -15.22
C CYS A 140 -6.12 -1.75 -16.66
N ASN A 141 -5.32 -0.75 -17.00
CA ASN A 141 -5.07 -0.32 -18.37
C ASN A 141 -3.56 -0.05 -18.57
N ALA A 142 -3.18 0.46 -19.74
CA ALA A 142 -1.78 0.69 -20.09
C ALA A 142 -1.05 1.72 -19.20
N HIS A 143 -1.77 2.51 -18.42
CA HIS A 143 -1.23 3.61 -17.61
C HIS A 143 -1.56 3.50 -16.12
N GLU A 144 -2.58 2.72 -15.77
CA GLU A 144 -3.12 2.72 -14.41
C GLU A 144 -3.52 1.30 -13.98
N LEU A 145 -3.16 0.96 -12.75
CA LEU A 145 -3.63 -0.19 -12.01
C LEU A 145 -4.39 0.32 -10.78
N ILE A 146 -5.66 -0.05 -10.66
CA ILE A 146 -6.48 0.25 -9.50
C ILE A 146 -6.77 -1.06 -8.78
N LEU A 147 -6.34 -1.16 -7.51
CA LEU A 147 -6.71 -2.25 -6.63
C LEU A 147 -7.93 -1.83 -5.81
N LEU A 148 -8.97 -2.66 -5.81
CA LEU A 148 -10.23 -2.46 -5.09
C LEU A 148 -10.41 -3.60 -4.07
N PRO A 149 -9.80 -3.49 -2.89
CA PRO A 149 -9.89 -4.48 -1.82
C PRO A 149 -11.34 -4.74 -1.40
N ALA A 150 -11.66 -5.97 -1.00
CA ALA A 150 -12.99 -6.32 -0.52
C ALA A 150 -13.27 -5.80 0.92
N ASP A 151 -12.23 -5.58 1.72
CA ASP A 151 -12.35 -4.97 3.05
C ASP A 151 -12.50 -3.45 2.90
N ASN A 152 -13.61 -2.91 3.42
CA ASN A 152 -13.93 -1.49 3.36
C ASN A 152 -13.07 -0.61 4.28
N ARG A 153 -12.18 -1.21 5.08
CA ARG A 153 -11.17 -0.53 5.89
C ARG A 153 -9.83 -0.37 5.15
N THR A 154 -9.68 -1.02 4.00
CA THR A 154 -8.53 -0.89 3.12
C THR A 154 -8.89 0.19 2.10
N ALA A 155 -8.05 1.21 1.95
CA ALA A 155 -8.22 2.18 0.88
C ALA A 155 -8.21 1.44 -0.47
N PRO A 156 -8.91 1.88 -1.51
CA PRO A 156 -8.48 1.61 -2.88
C PRO A 156 -7.08 2.21 -3.08
N THR A 157 -6.28 1.72 -4.03
CA THR A 157 -5.12 2.48 -4.52
C THR A 157 -5.19 2.59 -6.02
N SER A 158 -4.90 3.79 -6.52
CA SER A 158 -4.46 3.96 -7.89
C SER A 158 -2.93 3.94 -7.94
N TRP A 159 -2.42 3.19 -8.89
CA TRP A 159 -1.01 3.08 -9.22
C TRP A 159 -0.81 3.53 -10.66
N ALA A 160 0.06 4.51 -10.86
CA ALA A 160 0.49 4.91 -12.19
C ALA A 160 1.58 3.96 -12.68
N ARG A 161 1.51 3.55 -13.94
CA ARG A 161 2.59 2.77 -14.54
C ARG A 161 3.87 3.61 -14.54
N TRP A 162 4.97 3.03 -14.09
CA TRP A 162 6.26 3.69 -14.20
C TRP A 162 6.60 3.88 -15.69
N VAL A 163 6.93 5.10 -16.07
CA VAL A 163 7.45 5.42 -17.40
C VAL A 163 8.84 6.00 -17.18
N GLU A 164 9.88 5.28 -17.61
CA GLU A 164 11.27 5.76 -17.58
C GLU A 164 11.48 7.05 -18.36
#